data_AF-A0A368FDH2-F1
#
_entry.id   AF-A0A368FDH2-F1
#
_cell.length_a   1.000
_cell.length_b   1.000
_cell.length_c   1.000
_cell.angle_alpha   90.00
_cell.angle_beta   90.00
_cell.angle_gamma   90.00
#
_symmetry.space_group_name_H-M   'P 1'
#
loop_
_entity.id
_entity.type
_entity.pdbx_description
1 polymer ?
#
loop_
_entity_poly.entity_id
_entity_poly.type
_entity_poly.pdbx_seq_one_letter_code
_entity_poly.pdbx_strand_id
1 'polypeptide(L)'
;MEKLPEVAARVFFQLITWTRYQLPFACLPLERQIATFQQCWPALFVLTCGERPFISSQQILAESTEFLKEKAEVAECFEKMESLRLDAREHAMLRTYALMKGEFS
;
A
#
# COMPACT_ATOMS: atom_id res chain seq x y z
N MET A 1 -13.91 -3.60 17.74
CA MET A 1 -12.92 -2.93 16.88
C MET A 1 -12.32 -4.02 16.01
N GLU A 2 -12.31 -3.85 14.69
CA GLU A 2 -11.75 -4.86 13.77
C GLU A 2 -10.24 -4.98 14.00
N LYS A 3 -9.67 -6.20 13.91
CA LYS A 3 -8.25 -6.39 14.20
C LYS A 3 -7.39 -5.84 13.05
N LEU A 4 -6.23 -5.27 13.36
CA LEU A 4 -5.32 -4.71 12.35
C LEU A 4 -5.03 -5.67 11.17
N PRO A 5 -4.79 -6.98 11.39
CA PRO A 5 -4.60 -7.92 10.29
C PRO A 5 -5.83 -8.10 9.37
N GLU A 6 -7.05 -8.02 9.91
CA GLU A 6 -8.29 -8.16 9.14
C GLU A 6 -8.48 -6.95 8.22
N VAL A 7 -8.24 -5.75 8.75
CA VAL A 7 -8.26 -4.50 7.98
C VAL A 7 -7.18 -4.53 6.89
N ALA A 8 -5.96 -4.94 7.24
CA ALA A 8 -4.84 -5.05 6.30
C ALA A 8 -5.15 -6.03 5.16
N ALA A 9 -5.69 -7.21 5.48
CA ALA A 9 -6.09 -8.19 4.46
C ALA A 9 -7.14 -7.62 3.51
N ARG A 10 -8.17 -6.91 4.03
CA ARG A 10 -9.18 -6.27 3.18
C ARG A 10 -8.57 -5.22 2.26
N VAL A 11 -7.73 -4.34 2.78
CA VAL A 11 -7.05 -3.31 1.97
C VAL A 11 -6.19 -3.98 0.89
N PHE A 12 -5.49 -5.05 1.23
CA PHE A 12 -4.67 -5.81 0.28
C PHE A 12 -5.52 -6.43 -0.85
N PHE A 13 -6.66 -7.05 -0.55
CA PHE A 13 -7.56 -7.58 -1.58
C PHE A 13 -8.21 -6.50 -2.45
N GLN A 14 -8.54 -5.35 -1.84
CA GLN A 14 -8.99 -4.17 -2.60
C GLN A 14 -7.89 -3.70 -3.55
N LEU A 15 -6.65 -3.68 -3.10
CA LEU A 15 -5.50 -3.31 -3.91
C LEU A 15 -5.30 -4.26 -5.10
N ILE A 16 -5.34 -5.59 -4.88
CA ILE A 16 -5.26 -6.59 -5.98
C ILE A 16 -6.39 -6.38 -7.00
N THR A 17 -7.58 -6.03 -6.52
CA THR A 17 -8.72 -5.77 -7.39
C THR A 17 -8.49 -4.50 -8.20
N TRP A 18 -8.03 -3.42 -7.55
CA TRP A 18 -7.74 -2.15 -8.22
C TRP A 18 -6.64 -2.27 -9.27
N THR A 19 -5.53 -2.96 -8.98
CA THR A 19 -4.39 -3.11 -9.90
C THR A 19 -4.78 -3.88 -11.16
N ARG A 20 -5.63 -4.92 -11.05
CA ARG A 20 -6.13 -5.69 -12.19
C ARG A 20 -6.90 -4.87 -13.22
N TYR A 21 -7.50 -3.75 -12.83
CA TYR A 21 -8.24 -2.85 -13.72
C TYR A 21 -7.41 -1.67 -14.23
N GLN A 22 -6.13 -1.55 -13.85
CA GLN A 22 -5.26 -0.50 -14.38
C GLN A 22 -4.71 -0.91 -15.74
N LEU A 23 -4.91 -0.07 -16.77
CA LEU A 23 -4.48 -0.34 -18.15
C LEU A 23 -3.02 -0.81 -18.28
N PRO A 24 -2.02 -0.19 -17.62
CA PRO A 24 -0.63 -0.66 -17.70
C PRO A 24 -0.47 -2.11 -17.25
N PHE A 25 -1.17 -2.51 -16.19
CA PHE A 25 -1.13 -3.86 -15.64
C PHE A 25 -1.94 -4.87 -16.46
N ALA A 26 -3.14 -4.50 -16.88
CA ALA A 26 -4.05 -5.40 -17.60
C ALA A 26 -3.47 -5.88 -18.95
N CYS A 27 -2.58 -5.08 -19.56
CA CYS A 27 -1.93 -5.40 -20.83
C CYS A 27 -0.69 -6.30 -20.68
N LEU A 28 -0.18 -6.52 -19.46
CA LEU A 28 0.98 -7.39 -19.23
C LEU A 28 0.58 -8.87 -19.28
N PRO A 29 1.48 -9.79 -19.70
CA PRO A 29 1.30 -11.23 -19.47
C PRO A 29 1.11 -11.53 -17.98
N LEU A 30 0.29 -12.53 -17.64
CA LEU A 30 -0.05 -12.85 -16.24
C LEU A 30 1.18 -13.02 -15.33
N GLU A 31 2.21 -13.71 -15.81
CA GLU A 31 3.46 -13.90 -15.06
C GLU A 31 4.14 -12.57 -14.72
N ARG A 32 4.13 -11.62 -15.67
CA ARG A 32 4.64 -10.27 -15.46
C ARG A 32 3.73 -9.46 -14.53
N GLN A 33 2.41 -9.61 -14.62
CA GLN A 33 1.48 -8.96 -13.68
C GLN A 33 1.78 -9.35 -12.23
N ILE A 34 2.01 -10.64 -11.97
CA ILE A 34 2.35 -11.14 -10.64
C ILE A 34 3.70 -10.58 -10.17
N ALA A 35 4.73 -10.64 -11.02
CA ALA A 35 6.06 -10.14 -10.69
C ALA A 35 6.06 -8.64 -10.40
N THR A 36 5.41 -7.83 -11.25
CA THR A 36 5.31 -6.39 -11.05
C THR A 36 4.50 -6.07 -9.80
N PHE A 37 3.39 -6.79 -9.54
CA PHE A 37 2.61 -6.61 -8.32
C PHE A 37 3.43 -6.90 -7.06
N GLN A 38 4.21 -8.00 -7.04
CA GLN A 38 5.07 -8.37 -5.92
C GLN A 38 6.08 -7.27 -5.56
N GLN A 39 6.52 -6.47 -6.54
CA GLN A 39 7.46 -5.37 -6.33
C GLN A 39 6.79 -4.08 -5.84
N CYS A 40 5.59 -3.76 -6.35
CA CYS A 40 4.96 -2.46 -6.09
C CYS A 40 3.91 -2.47 -4.97
N TRP A 41 3.38 -3.63 -4.57
CA TRP A 41 2.29 -3.71 -3.59
C TRP A 41 2.59 -3.04 -2.24
N PRO A 42 3.83 -3.06 -1.66
CA PRO A 42 4.04 -2.44 -0.35
C PRO A 42 3.84 -0.93 -0.40
N ALA A 43 4.36 -0.28 -1.45
CA ALA A 43 4.20 1.17 -1.64
C ALA A 43 2.74 1.53 -1.91
N LEU A 44 2.07 0.76 -2.78
CA LEU A 44 0.65 0.95 -3.06
C LEU A 44 -0.24 0.73 -1.84
N PHE A 45 0.13 -0.19 -0.97
CA PHE A 45 -0.58 -0.48 0.28
C PHE A 45 -0.53 0.72 1.23
N VAL A 46 0.65 1.27 1.51
CA VAL A 46 0.82 2.46 2.36
C VAL A 46 0.07 3.66 1.78
N LEU A 47 0.17 3.90 0.46
CA LEU A 47 -0.55 4.97 -0.22
C LEU A 47 -2.07 4.83 -0.12
N THR A 48 -2.60 3.60 -0.17
CA THR A 48 -4.04 3.31 -0.05
C THR A 48 -4.52 3.56 1.38
N CYS A 49 -3.75 3.18 2.38
CA CYS A 49 -4.05 3.47 3.78
C CYS A 49 -3.88 4.96 4.15
N GLY A 50 -3.04 5.70 3.42
CA GLY A 50 -2.93 7.15 3.60
C GLY A 50 -4.14 7.92 3.06
N GLU A 51 -4.67 7.51 1.90
CA GLU A 51 -5.85 8.17 1.28
C GLU A 51 -7.12 7.99 2.11
N ARG A 52 -7.24 6.83 2.76
CA ARG A 52 -8.34 6.50 3.67
C ARG A 52 -7.72 5.91 4.93
N PRO A 53 -7.84 6.56 6.09
CA PRO A 53 -7.12 6.18 7.32
C PRO A 53 -7.73 4.91 7.94
N PHE A 54 -7.67 3.79 7.21
CA PHE A 54 -8.07 2.46 7.66
C PHE A 54 -7.09 1.92 8.68
N ILE A 55 -5.82 2.29 8.55
CA ILE A 55 -4.70 1.88 9.38
C ILE A 55 -3.87 3.13 9.68
N SER A 56 -3.63 3.42 10.95
CA SER A 56 -2.74 4.51 11.39
C SER A 56 -1.43 4.00 11.97
N SER A 57 -0.41 4.86 11.96
CA SER A 57 0.87 4.64 12.64
C SER A 57 0.70 4.20 14.11
N GLN A 58 -0.23 4.83 14.83
CA GLN A 58 -0.55 4.48 16.23
C GLN A 58 -1.15 3.09 16.39
N GLN A 59 -2.05 2.68 15.48
CA GLN A 59 -2.62 1.33 15.50
C GLN A 59 -1.55 0.27 15.28
N ILE A 60 -0.60 0.53 14.37
CA ILE A 60 0.53 -0.35 14.10
C ILE A 60 1.41 -0.47 15.35
N LEU A 61 1.78 0.65 15.99
CA LEU A 61 2.61 0.65 17.19
C LEU A 61 1.98 -0.11 18.36
N ALA A 62 0.65 -0.01 18.50
CA ALA A 62 -0.13 -0.69 19.52
C ALA A 62 -0.26 -2.21 19.30
N GLU A 63 0.04 -2.71 18.10
CA GLU A 63 -0.04 -4.14 17.79
C GLU A 63 1.04 -4.95 18.55
N SER A 64 0.61 -6.06 19.13
CA SER A 64 1.50 -7.02 19.79
C SER A 64 2.13 -7.94 18.75
N THR A 65 3.45 -7.87 18.61
CA THR A 65 4.21 -8.67 17.64
C THR A 65 5.64 -8.91 18.12
N GLU A 66 6.23 -10.02 17.71
CA GLU A 66 7.64 -10.33 17.93
C GLU A 66 8.58 -9.54 16.99
N PHE A 67 8.05 -9.02 15.87
CA PHE A 67 8.77 -8.25 14.87
C PHE A 67 8.89 -6.76 15.23
N LEU A 68 9.56 -6.45 16.34
CA LEU A 68 9.59 -5.10 16.90
C LEU A 68 10.27 -4.08 15.96
N LYS A 69 11.30 -4.49 15.24
CA LYS A 69 12.04 -3.62 14.32
C LYS A 69 11.20 -3.29 13.09
N GLU A 70 10.66 -4.32 12.44
CA GLU A 70 9.81 -4.20 11.27
C GLU A 70 8.55 -3.39 11.60
N LYS A 71 7.97 -3.60 12.79
CA LYS A 71 6.85 -2.79 13.29
C LYS A 71 7.21 -1.31 13.34
N ALA A 72 8.38 -0.96 13.87
CA ALA A 72 8.82 0.43 13.97
C ALA A 72 9.04 1.04 12.57
N GLU A 73 9.67 0.31 11.65
CA GLU A 73 9.90 0.76 10.27
C GLU A 73 8.58 0.99 9.51
N VAL A 74 7.61 0.08 9.67
CA VAL A 74 6.28 0.22 9.06
C VAL A 74 5.53 1.40 9.68
N ALA A 75 5.55 1.55 11.01
CA ALA A 75 4.90 2.67 11.68
C ALA A 75 5.47 4.03 11.24
N GLU A 76 6.81 4.14 11.11
CA GLU A 76 7.48 5.34 10.61
C GLU A 76 7.06 5.68 9.17
N CYS A 77 6.88 4.66 8.32
CA CYS A 77 6.41 4.85 6.95
C CYS A 77 4.98 5.44 6.91
N PHE A 78 4.09 4.92 7.77
CA PHE A 78 2.73 5.44 7.92
C PHE A 78 2.71 6.85 8.50
N GLU A 79 3.53 7.13 9.51
CA GLU A 79 3.64 8.47 10.11
C GLU A 79 4.10 9.51 9.08
N LYS A 80 5.10 9.16 8.26
CA LYS A 80 5.53 10.02 7.15
C LYS A 80 4.38 10.28 6.18
N MET A 81 3.64 9.25 5.77
CA MET A 81 2.49 9.38 4.88
C MET A 81 1.40 10.29 5.46
N GLU A 82 1.06 10.10 6.74
CA GLU A 82 0.11 10.94 7.48
C GLU A 82 0.57 12.41 7.55
N SER A 83 1.87 12.64 7.70
CA SER A 83 2.45 14.00 7.80
C SER A 83 2.39 14.79 6.50
N LEU A 84 2.40 14.11 5.34
CA LEU A 84 2.39 14.74 4.02
C LEU A 84 1.06 15.43 3.70
N ARG A 85 -0.05 15.03 4.35
CA ARG A 85 -1.40 15.61 4.17
C ARG A 85 -1.79 15.75 2.70
N LEU A 86 -1.52 14.70 1.93
CA LEU A 86 -1.75 14.69 0.50
C LEU A 86 -3.23 14.84 0.19
N ASP A 87 -3.54 15.58 -0.88
CA ASP A 87 -4.89 15.62 -1.42
C ASP A 87 -5.18 14.38 -2.28
N ALA A 88 -6.45 14.22 -2.69
CA ALA A 88 -6.89 13.07 -3.47
C ALA A 88 -6.15 12.94 -4.83
N ARG A 89 -5.75 14.07 -5.42
CA ARG A 89 -5.03 14.09 -6.70
C ARG A 89 -3.58 13.65 -6.51
N GLU A 90 -2.92 14.15 -5.47
CA GLU A 90 -1.56 13.74 -5.11
C GLU A 90 -1.49 12.25 -4.79
N HIS A 91 -2.47 11.71 -4.05
CA HIS A 91 -2.60 10.27 -3.81
C HIS A 91 -2.80 9.46 -5.08
N ALA A 92 -3.62 9.93 -6.02
CA ALA A 92 -3.80 9.27 -7.31
C ALA A 92 -2.49 9.25 -8.12
N MET A 93 -1.79 10.38 -8.19
CA MET A 93 -0.52 10.49 -8.92
C MET A 93 0.56 9.57 -8.35
N LEU A 94 0.73 9.54 -7.03
CA LEU A 94 1.73 8.68 -6.38
C LEU A 94 1.42 7.19 -6.57
N ARG A 95 0.13 6.79 -6.55
CA ARG A 95 -0.26 5.39 -6.83
C ARG A 95 0.06 5.01 -8.27
N THR A 96 -0.28 5.86 -9.24
CA THR A 96 0.07 5.60 -10.64
C THR A 96 1.59 5.54 -10.83
N TYR A 97 2.34 6.45 -10.20
CA TYR A 97 3.80 6.42 -10.25
C TYR A 97 4.37 5.14 -9.64
N ALA A 98 3.90 4.73 -8.46
CA ALA A 98 4.33 3.50 -7.80
C ALA A 98 4.04 2.25 -8.65
N LEU A 99 2.93 2.26 -9.41
CA LEU A 99 2.58 1.21 -10.35
C LEU A 99 3.56 1.14 -11.54
N MET A 100 3.89 2.30 -12.12
CA MET A 100 4.75 2.38 -13.31
C MET A 100 6.24 2.25 -13.01
N LYS A 101 6.68 2.56 -11.78
CA LYS A 101 8.10 2.48 -11.40
C LYS A 101 8.69 1.08 -11.59
N GLY A 102 7.86 0.03 -11.45
CA GLY A 102 8.27 -1.36 -11.70
C GLY A 102 8.48 -1.71 -13.18
N GLU A 103 8.10 -0.85 -14.13
CA GLU A 103 8.29 -1.08 -15.57
C GLU A 103 9.58 -0.47 -16.13
N PHE A 104 10.18 0.50 -15.41
CA PHE A 104 11.38 1.24 -15.85
C PHE A 104 12.65 0.90 -15.05
N SER A 105 12.59 -0.10 -14.16
CA SER A 105 13.71 -0.55 -13.32
C SER A 105 14.30 -1.85 -13.83
#